data_AF-A0A965AUU0-F1
#
_entry.id   AF-A0A965AUU0-F1
#
_cell.length_a   1.000
_cell.length_b   1.000
_cell.length_c   1.000
_cell.angle_alpha   90.00
_cell.angle_beta   90.00
_cell.angle_gamma   90.00
#
_symmetry.space_group_name_H-M   'P 1'
#
loop_
_entity.id
_entity.type
_entity.pdbx_description
1 polymer ?
#
loop_
_entity_poly.entity_id
_entity_poly.type
_entity_poly.pdbx_seq_one_letter_code
_entity_poly.pdbx_strand_id
1 'polypeptide(L)'
;MADIKTVKFLGATVISFNSNLGLGSVSESSLNVDLVEDCEEGDIFQPNQGSVQVGEPVYFQAGEFTFNGILTNWTISQGGSGKIFNVRVNDPRQLLENTIIIIDSYIGPPAGDGRSPPNYFNVYHKAEEAFATQGNCNAFGASQSNERGMPYNKIISTLRGMDPIIQSPTGFEFDINWESFPTNLPEYYRVTGPGISVLQLLQDVCDATGKEFYVYLEGQNTISVGTIDLTSTPSLSTYAIMDAFNGEATDISYGQELRNEKTRTLIFGEQQHYLTYVDSFEFYFGEDLVGDKFVPIVPFKRNKSGFWIKKKIDQLNTGLFKPFPTNGPYEISELDLRVALSGYENWQTRALDDGTDGTFNQAIRANYTECVNQLQNRIKEFTENKDNLHPKNRQKALVDLFWDPSLPGVELAKPKPLIDLEKIHEFLLNLATTYYGVQFIAKLKQKICVHLGGENFQEKIFTDIPTGAGGWVDGDVPIMGLSEPELSFFRSDDFRINSFATFTLDGQVENAPGSPGGDGEEGGSGNSGSDSSYGQSSSSFGSDT
;
A
#
# COMPACT_ATOMS: atom_id res chain seq x y z
N MET A 1 31.06 -67.91 -6.25
CA MET A 1 30.14 -66.95 -6.90
C MET A 1 29.74 -65.98 -5.81
N ALA A 2 29.99 -64.69 -5.99
CA ALA A 2 29.45 -63.71 -5.07
C ALA A 2 27.92 -63.73 -5.22
N ASP A 3 27.18 -63.84 -4.13
CA ASP A 3 25.73 -63.64 -4.14
C ASP A 3 25.46 -62.25 -4.71
N ILE A 4 24.91 -62.21 -5.92
CA ILE A 4 24.40 -60.97 -6.51
C ILE A 4 23.13 -60.67 -5.73
N LYS A 5 23.24 -59.76 -4.76
CA LYS A 5 22.10 -59.32 -3.97
C LYS A 5 21.08 -58.67 -4.91
N THR A 6 19.90 -59.29 -5.03
CA THR A 6 18.80 -58.72 -5.79
C THR A 6 18.37 -57.40 -5.18
N VAL A 7 18.29 -56.37 -6.01
CA VAL A 7 17.81 -55.05 -5.59
C VAL A 7 16.29 -55.09 -5.58
N LYS A 8 15.68 -54.74 -4.44
CA LYS A 8 14.22 -54.66 -4.28
C LYS A 8 13.79 -53.21 -4.17
N PHE A 9 12.66 -52.87 -4.79
CA PHE A 9 12.04 -51.56 -4.71
C PHE A 9 10.52 -51.70 -4.74
N LEU A 10 9.82 -51.01 -3.83
CA LEU A 10 8.36 -51.09 -3.67
C LEU A 10 7.82 -52.52 -3.55
N GLY A 11 8.57 -53.39 -2.87
CA GLY A 11 8.23 -54.79 -2.63
C GLY A 11 8.44 -55.75 -3.81
N ALA A 12 8.99 -55.28 -4.94
CA ALA A 12 9.28 -56.09 -6.11
C ALA A 12 10.77 -56.06 -6.50
N THR A 13 11.22 -57.04 -7.28
CA THR A 13 12.61 -57.14 -7.74
C THR A 13 12.87 -56.22 -8.93
N VAL A 14 13.99 -55.49 -8.90
CA VAL A 14 14.40 -54.54 -9.94
C VAL A 14 15.03 -55.28 -11.12
N ILE A 15 14.45 -55.11 -12.31
CA ILE A 15 15.01 -55.59 -13.58
C ILE A 15 16.03 -54.58 -14.10
N SER A 16 15.62 -53.31 -14.19
CA SER A 16 16.47 -52.23 -14.68
C SER A 16 15.99 -50.89 -14.13
N PHE A 17 16.88 -49.91 -14.12
CA PHE A 17 16.51 -48.54 -13.80
C PHE A 17 17.29 -47.54 -14.65
N ASN A 18 16.68 -46.37 -14.87
CA ASN A 18 17.28 -45.23 -15.53
C ASN A 18 17.00 -43.99 -14.67
N SER A 19 18.02 -43.17 -14.43
CA SER A 19 17.86 -41.91 -13.72
C SER A 19 18.40 -40.74 -14.53
N ASN A 20 17.71 -39.61 -14.44
CA ASN A 20 18.14 -38.33 -14.97
C ASN A 20 18.25 -37.33 -13.81
N LEU A 21 19.37 -36.62 -13.73
CA LEU A 21 19.56 -35.52 -12.78
C LEU A 21 19.11 -34.22 -13.44
N GLY A 22 18.16 -33.54 -12.81
CA GLY A 22 17.64 -32.28 -13.28
C GLY A 22 18.20 -31.10 -12.49
N LEU A 23 18.69 -30.08 -13.19
CA LEU A 23 19.25 -28.85 -12.63
C LEU A 23 18.33 -27.63 -12.84
N GLY A 24 18.46 -26.65 -11.94
CA GLY A 24 17.78 -25.35 -12.00
C GLY A 24 16.27 -25.45 -11.72
N SER A 25 15.46 -24.59 -12.33
CA SER A 25 14.00 -24.64 -12.20
C SER A 25 13.33 -25.53 -13.27
N VAL A 26 13.97 -25.73 -14.42
CA VAL A 26 13.31 -26.26 -15.63
C VAL A 26 13.36 -27.79 -15.75
N SER A 27 14.47 -28.42 -15.36
CA SER A 27 14.66 -29.85 -15.59
C SER A 27 14.49 -30.63 -14.29
N GLU A 28 13.46 -31.48 -14.19
CA GLU A 28 13.21 -32.33 -13.03
C GLU A 28 14.17 -33.53 -13.01
N SER A 29 14.63 -33.89 -11.81
CA SER A 29 15.31 -35.18 -11.62
C SER A 29 14.25 -36.28 -11.62
N SER A 30 14.53 -37.39 -12.30
CA SER A 30 13.61 -38.51 -12.38
C SER A 30 14.33 -39.85 -12.32
N LEU A 31 13.60 -40.86 -11.85
CA LEU A 31 14.00 -42.25 -11.83
C LEU A 31 12.86 -43.07 -12.43
N ASN A 32 13.17 -43.86 -13.45
CA ASN A 32 12.29 -44.86 -13.99
C ASN A 32 12.84 -46.24 -13.63
N VAL A 33 12.01 -47.10 -13.04
CA VAL A 33 12.39 -48.45 -12.59
C VAL A 33 11.44 -49.48 -13.17
N ASP A 34 11.99 -50.50 -13.81
CA ASP A 34 11.23 -51.68 -14.24
C ASP A 34 11.36 -52.77 -13.17
N LEU A 35 10.21 -53.24 -12.69
CA LEU A 35 10.10 -54.21 -11.61
C LEU A 35 9.36 -55.48 -12.06
N VAL A 36 9.66 -56.59 -11.41
CA VAL A 36 8.94 -57.87 -11.54
C VAL A 36 8.66 -58.45 -10.16
N GLU A 37 7.49 -59.07 -10.02
CA GLU A 37 7.16 -59.87 -8.84
C GLU A 37 7.82 -61.25 -8.99
N ASP A 38 8.78 -61.55 -8.13
CA ASP A 38 9.34 -62.89 -7.97
C ASP A 38 8.47 -63.71 -7.00
N CYS A 39 7.70 -64.64 -7.57
CA CYS A 39 6.82 -65.52 -6.81
C CYS A 39 7.58 -66.48 -5.88
N GLU A 40 8.85 -66.83 -6.18
CA GLU A 40 9.65 -67.74 -5.36
C GLU A 40 10.16 -67.04 -4.10
N GLU A 41 10.47 -65.75 -4.21
CA GLU A 41 10.90 -64.86 -3.12
C GLU A 41 9.73 -64.19 -2.38
N GLY A 42 8.49 -64.38 -2.86
CA GLY A 42 7.29 -63.80 -2.25
C GLY A 42 7.17 -62.29 -2.45
N ASP A 43 7.77 -61.77 -3.52
CA ASP A 43 7.71 -60.34 -3.85
C ASP A 43 6.28 -59.94 -4.26
N ILE A 44 5.84 -58.80 -3.76
CA ILE A 44 4.52 -58.24 -4.03
C ILE A 44 4.69 -56.75 -4.29
N PHE A 45 4.26 -56.30 -5.47
CA PHE A 45 4.33 -54.90 -5.84
C PHE A 45 3.34 -54.07 -5.00
N GLN A 46 3.89 -53.31 -4.06
CA GLN A 46 3.15 -52.60 -3.00
C GLN A 46 2.10 -51.61 -3.53
N PRO A 47 2.36 -50.80 -4.59
CA PRO A 47 1.36 -49.88 -5.11
C PRO A 47 0.10 -50.56 -5.64
N ASN A 48 0.21 -51.78 -6.16
CA ASN A 48 -0.96 -52.54 -6.62
C ASN A 48 -1.82 -53.08 -5.45
N GLN A 49 -1.26 -53.13 -4.24
CA GLN A 49 -2.01 -53.45 -3.00
C GLN A 49 -2.55 -52.19 -2.30
N GLY A 50 -2.22 -51.00 -2.80
CA GLY A 50 -2.56 -49.73 -2.16
C GLY A 50 -1.77 -49.43 -0.89
N SER A 51 -0.72 -50.20 -0.57
CA SER A 51 0.14 -49.94 0.59
C SER A 51 1.14 -48.82 0.37
N VAL A 52 1.41 -48.47 -0.89
CA VAL A 52 2.13 -47.27 -1.31
C VAL A 52 1.27 -46.54 -2.34
N GLN A 53 1.10 -45.23 -2.22
CA GLN A 53 0.24 -44.46 -3.12
C GLN A 53 1.04 -43.48 -3.99
N VAL A 54 0.47 -43.12 -5.14
CA VAL A 54 1.01 -42.01 -5.94
C VAL A 54 0.97 -40.74 -5.08
N GLY A 55 2.07 -39.99 -5.09
CA GLY A 55 2.31 -38.81 -4.25
C GLY A 55 3.07 -39.10 -2.96
N GLU A 56 3.28 -40.36 -2.59
CA GLU A 56 4.04 -40.75 -1.41
C GLU A 56 5.56 -40.61 -1.65
N PRO A 57 6.35 -40.19 -0.64
CA PRO A 57 7.80 -40.24 -0.71
C PRO A 57 8.31 -41.68 -0.77
N VAL A 58 9.23 -41.95 -1.69
CA VAL A 58 9.81 -43.28 -1.91
C VAL A 58 11.34 -43.21 -2.05
N TYR A 59 11.99 -44.31 -1.65
CA TYR A 59 13.45 -44.41 -1.54
C TYR A 59 13.95 -45.55 -2.41
N PHE A 60 14.76 -45.22 -3.40
CA PHE A 60 15.43 -46.19 -4.23
C PHE A 60 16.91 -46.24 -3.85
N GLN A 61 17.43 -47.45 -3.61
CA GLN A 61 18.84 -47.68 -3.34
C GLN A 61 19.36 -48.89 -4.12
N ALA A 62 20.41 -48.68 -4.93
CA ALA A 62 21.10 -49.71 -5.68
C ALA A 62 22.61 -49.58 -5.48
N GLY A 63 23.16 -50.33 -4.51
CA GLY A 63 24.56 -50.16 -4.09
C GLY A 63 24.76 -48.80 -3.40
N GLU A 64 25.69 -48.00 -3.93
CA GLU A 64 25.96 -46.63 -3.46
C GLU A 64 25.03 -45.59 -4.09
N PHE A 65 24.32 -45.95 -5.17
CA PHE A 65 23.36 -45.05 -5.80
C PHE A 65 22.08 -44.98 -4.97
N THR A 66 21.64 -43.76 -4.68
CA THR A 66 20.38 -43.47 -3.99
C THR A 66 19.59 -42.42 -4.74
N PHE A 67 18.28 -42.62 -4.86
CA PHE A 67 17.35 -41.63 -5.38
C PHE A 67 16.12 -41.58 -4.49
N ASN A 68 15.86 -40.41 -3.91
CA ASN A 68 14.74 -40.16 -3.02
C ASN A 68 13.84 -39.12 -3.67
N GLY A 69 12.57 -39.47 -3.86
CA GLY A 69 11.62 -38.58 -4.54
C GLY A 69 10.19 -38.99 -4.28
N ILE A 70 9.28 -38.46 -5.09
CA ILE A 70 7.84 -38.69 -4.99
C ILE A 70 7.44 -39.70 -6.05
N LEU A 71 6.70 -40.73 -5.66
CA LEU A 71 6.10 -41.66 -6.61
C LEU A 71 5.06 -40.91 -7.47
N THR A 72 5.37 -40.64 -8.73
CA THR A 72 4.48 -39.85 -9.61
C THR A 72 3.52 -40.71 -10.41
N ASN A 73 3.98 -41.90 -10.84
CA ASN A 73 3.17 -42.83 -11.61
C ASN A 73 3.75 -44.25 -11.52
N TRP A 74 2.90 -45.24 -11.77
CA TRP A 74 3.32 -46.59 -12.10
C TRP A 74 2.36 -47.18 -13.14
N THR A 75 2.87 -48.05 -14.01
CA THR A 75 2.09 -48.71 -15.06
C THR A 75 2.41 -50.20 -15.10
N ILE A 76 1.47 -51.01 -15.61
CA ILE A 76 1.65 -52.47 -15.75
C ILE A 76 1.65 -52.83 -17.22
N SER A 77 2.69 -53.52 -17.65
CA SER A 77 2.81 -54.14 -18.96
C SER A 77 2.69 -55.65 -18.80
N GLN A 78 1.68 -56.28 -19.39
CA GLN A 78 1.51 -57.74 -19.36
C GLN A 78 1.68 -58.33 -20.76
N GLY A 79 2.66 -59.20 -20.93
CA GLY A 79 2.95 -59.90 -22.19
C GLY A 79 3.15 -61.41 -21.98
N GLY A 80 3.50 -62.12 -23.05
CA GLY A 80 3.79 -63.56 -22.99
C GLY A 80 4.99 -63.93 -22.10
N SER A 81 5.85 -62.95 -21.81
CA SER A 81 7.02 -63.09 -20.94
C SER A 81 6.77 -62.74 -19.47
N GLY A 82 5.53 -62.39 -19.09
CA GLY A 82 5.16 -62.05 -17.71
C GLY A 82 4.60 -60.63 -17.56
N LYS A 83 4.52 -60.19 -16.29
CA LYS A 83 4.09 -58.84 -15.90
C LYS A 83 5.30 -58.00 -15.51
N ILE A 84 5.41 -56.81 -16.06
CA ILE A 84 6.45 -55.82 -15.73
C ILE A 84 5.75 -54.58 -15.21
N PHE A 85 6.21 -54.07 -14.07
CA PHE A 85 5.73 -52.82 -13.48
C PHE A 85 6.76 -51.72 -13.78
N ASN A 86 6.35 -50.67 -14.46
CA ASN A 86 7.20 -49.51 -14.72
C ASN A 86 6.82 -48.40 -13.74
N VAL A 87 7.76 -47.99 -12.90
CA VAL A 87 7.58 -46.99 -11.84
C VAL A 87 8.35 -45.74 -12.17
N ARG A 88 7.72 -44.58 -12.01
CA ARG A 88 8.35 -43.27 -12.18
C ARG A 88 8.35 -42.47 -10.87
N VAL A 89 9.53 -42.07 -10.43
CA VAL A 89 9.76 -41.22 -9.26
C VAL A 89 10.37 -39.90 -9.75
N ASN A 90 9.83 -38.77 -9.31
CA ASN A 90 10.39 -37.45 -9.61
C ASN A 90 10.86 -36.77 -8.31
N ASP A 91 11.78 -35.81 -8.42
CA ASP A 91 12.13 -34.96 -7.27
C ASP A 91 10.94 -34.06 -6.83
N PRO A 92 10.96 -33.48 -5.62
CA PRO A 92 9.80 -32.78 -5.05
C PRO A 92 9.64 -31.34 -5.58
N ARG A 93 10.29 -30.97 -6.69
CA ARG A 93 10.33 -29.57 -7.17
C ARG A 93 8.98 -29.00 -7.58
N GLN A 94 8.08 -29.84 -8.10
CA GLN A 94 6.69 -29.44 -8.39
C GLN A 94 5.96 -28.94 -7.13
N LEU A 95 6.29 -29.46 -5.95
CA LEU A 95 5.72 -28.98 -4.69
C LEU A 95 6.23 -27.58 -4.35
N LEU A 96 7.50 -27.29 -4.62
CA LEU A 96 8.09 -25.95 -4.44
C LEU A 96 7.53 -24.93 -5.42
N GLU A 97 7.22 -25.34 -6.65
CA GLU A 97 6.58 -24.49 -7.66
C GLU A 97 5.14 -24.12 -7.27
N ASN A 98 4.39 -25.09 -6.72
CA ASN A 98 3.01 -24.91 -6.28
C ASN A 98 2.88 -24.27 -4.88
N THR A 99 3.99 -23.85 -4.28
CA THR A 99 4.01 -23.20 -2.96
C THR A 99 4.35 -21.73 -3.11
N ILE A 100 3.45 -20.85 -2.66
CA ILE A 100 3.58 -19.40 -2.80
C ILE A 100 4.00 -18.79 -1.46
N ILE A 101 5.03 -17.94 -1.50
CA ILE A 101 5.46 -17.09 -0.40
C ILE A 101 4.89 -15.69 -0.65
N ILE A 102 4.14 -15.15 0.31
CA ILE A 102 3.62 -13.78 0.28
C ILE A 102 4.56 -12.88 1.06
N ILE A 103 5.14 -11.91 0.36
CA ILE A 103 6.25 -11.09 0.88
C ILE A 103 5.87 -9.60 0.98
N ASP A 104 4.68 -9.21 0.52
CA ASP A 104 4.23 -7.83 0.65
C ASP A 104 2.70 -7.70 0.74
N SER A 105 2.24 -6.60 1.36
CA SER A 105 0.90 -6.02 1.31
C SER A 105 -0.30 -6.88 1.75
N TYR A 106 -0.13 -8.17 2.08
CA TYR A 106 -1.24 -9.04 2.50
C TYR A 106 -1.24 -9.28 4.02
N ILE A 107 -2.24 -8.74 4.72
CA ILE A 107 -2.37 -8.83 6.18
C ILE A 107 -3.15 -10.08 6.63
N GLY A 108 -3.56 -10.96 5.71
CA GLY A 108 -4.23 -12.22 6.05
C GLY A 108 -3.39 -13.13 6.96
N PRO A 109 -3.99 -14.16 7.58
CA PRO A 109 -3.31 -15.01 8.56
C PRO A 109 -2.03 -15.66 7.98
N PRO A 110 -1.06 -16.01 8.86
CA PRO A 110 0.11 -16.76 8.45
C PRO A 110 -0.26 -18.22 8.12
N ALA A 111 0.58 -18.88 7.32
CA ALA A 111 0.43 -20.30 7.02
C ALA A 111 0.27 -21.14 8.28
N GLY A 112 -0.53 -22.21 8.20
CA GLY A 112 -0.64 -23.20 9.28
C GLY A 112 -1.60 -22.80 10.42
N ASP A 113 -2.28 -21.67 10.34
CA ASP A 113 -3.30 -21.28 11.34
C ASP A 113 -4.65 -22.03 11.20
N GLY A 114 -4.71 -23.02 10.29
CA GLY A 114 -5.90 -23.79 9.94
C GLY A 114 -6.94 -23.03 9.10
N ARG A 115 -6.74 -21.72 8.85
CA ARG A 115 -7.61 -20.89 8.00
C ARG A 115 -6.94 -20.52 6.68
N SER A 116 -5.61 -20.51 6.64
CA SER A 116 -4.85 -20.29 5.41
C SER A 116 -4.91 -21.53 4.50
N PRO A 117 -5.08 -21.34 3.17
CA PRO A 117 -5.01 -22.45 2.24
C PRO A 117 -3.63 -23.15 2.32
N PRO A 118 -3.54 -24.47 2.11
CA PRO A 118 -2.27 -25.19 2.08
C PRO A 118 -1.31 -24.58 1.05
N ASN A 119 -0.01 -24.59 1.34
CA ASN A 119 1.06 -24.10 0.45
C ASN A 119 1.07 -22.58 0.21
N TYR A 120 0.45 -21.78 1.08
CA TYR A 120 0.54 -20.32 1.08
C TYR A 120 1.26 -19.81 2.33
N PHE A 121 2.47 -19.28 2.16
CA PHE A 121 3.35 -18.84 3.24
C PHE A 121 3.37 -17.32 3.37
N ASN A 122 2.53 -16.77 4.26
CA ASN A 122 2.49 -15.33 4.51
C ASN A 122 3.61 -14.84 5.44
N VAL A 123 4.79 -14.68 4.85
CA VAL A 123 5.99 -14.16 5.49
C VAL A 123 5.82 -12.71 5.89
N TYR A 124 5.14 -11.90 5.06
CA TYR A 124 4.87 -10.50 5.37
C TYR A 124 4.09 -10.35 6.69
N HIS A 125 2.95 -11.05 6.82
CA HIS A 125 2.16 -11.01 8.05
C HIS A 125 2.97 -11.47 9.25
N LYS A 126 3.74 -12.56 9.13
CA LYS A 126 4.54 -13.06 10.25
C LYS A 126 5.60 -12.06 10.69
N ALA A 127 6.27 -11.40 9.74
CA ALA A 127 7.25 -10.37 10.05
C ALA A 127 6.63 -9.11 10.67
N GLU A 128 5.39 -8.77 10.28
CA GLU A 128 4.60 -7.65 10.81
C GLU A 128 3.66 -8.05 11.96
N GLU A 129 3.75 -9.26 12.52
CA GLU A 129 2.71 -9.85 13.39
C GLU A 129 2.34 -8.95 14.58
N ALA A 130 3.34 -8.32 15.20
CA ALA A 130 3.13 -7.39 16.30
C ALA A 130 2.40 -6.08 15.87
N PHE A 131 2.49 -5.68 14.61
CA PHE A 131 1.67 -4.62 14.04
C PHE A 131 0.28 -5.16 13.64
N ALA A 132 0.23 -6.23 12.84
CA ALA A 132 -0.99 -6.79 12.27
C ALA A 132 -2.04 -7.18 13.31
N THR A 133 -1.62 -7.66 14.49
CA THR A 133 -2.54 -8.13 15.53
C THR A 133 -2.87 -7.10 16.61
N GLN A 134 -1.96 -6.13 16.87
CA GLN A 134 -2.08 -5.23 18.04
C GLN A 134 -2.10 -3.74 17.66
N GLY A 135 -1.95 -3.38 16.38
CA GLY A 135 -1.81 -1.99 15.94
C GLY A 135 -0.60 -1.30 16.57
N ASN A 136 0.45 -2.05 16.90
CA ASN A 136 1.67 -1.53 17.51
C ASN A 136 2.55 -0.87 16.45
N CYS A 137 2.55 0.46 16.38
CA CYS A 137 3.36 1.21 15.43
C CYS A 137 4.87 0.99 15.58
N ASN A 138 5.34 0.51 16.74
CA ASN A 138 6.77 0.20 16.91
C ASN A 138 7.18 -1.08 16.18
N ALA A 139 6.21 -1.93 15.82
CA ALA A 139 6.43 -3.15 15.06
C ALA A 139 6.22 -2.97 13.55
N PHE A 140 5.63 -1.84 13.13
CA PHE A 140 5.39 -1.58 11.72
C PHE A 140 6.70 -1.36 10.96
N GLY A 141 6.85 -2.04 9.83
CA GLY A 141 8.05 -2.02 9.00
C GLY A 141 9.11 -3.03 9.45
N ALA A 142 8.77 -3.96 10.35
CA ALA A 142 9.66 -5.04 10.77
C ALA A 142 9.99 -6.02 9.63
N SER A 143 9.10 -6.14 8.63
CA SER A 143 9.34 -6.84 7.36
C SER A 143 10.40 -6.16 6.51
N GLN A 144 10.57 -4.84 6.68
CA GLN A 144 11.33 -3.97 5.80
C GLN A 144 10.87 -4.06 4.33
N SER A 145 9.65 -4.51 4.07
CA SER A 145 9.07 -4.50 2.72
C SER A 145 8.90 -3.05 2.24
N ASN A 146 9.18 -2.82 0.96
CA ASN A 146 8.97 -1.54 0.28
C ASN A 146 8.73 -1.80 -1.22
N GLU A 147 8.68 -0.75 -2.04
CA GLU A 147 8.46 -0.88 -3.50
C GLU A 147 9.51 -1.74 -4.23
N ARG A 148 10.71 -1.92 -3.63
CA ARG A 148 11.76 -2.81 -4.17
C ARG A 148 11.63 -4.25 -3.66
N GLY A 149 10.69 -4.53 -2.77
CA GLY A 149 10.42 -5.85 -2.21
C GLY A 149 11.03 -6.10 -0.83
N MET A 150 10.90 -7.34 -0.34
CA MET A 150 11.38 -7.75 0.99
C MET A 150 12.83 -8.29 0.93
N PRO A 151 13.71 -7.98 1.91
CA PRO A 151 15.07 -8.53 1.94
C PRO A 151 15.06 -10.07 2.02
N TYR A 152 15.86 -10.73 1.18
CA TYR A 152 15.91 -12.20 1.14
C TYR A 152 16.22 -12.84 2.49
N ASN A 153 17.21 -12.30 3.20
CA ASN A 153 17.60 -12.82 4.52
C ASN A 153 16.43 -12.73 5.53
N LYS A 154 15.58 -11.70 5.39
CA LYS A 154 14.38 -11.57 6.22
C LYS A 154 13.36 -12.65 5.87
N ILE A 155 13.13 -12.90 4.58
CA ILE A 155 12.24 -13.97 4.10
C ILE A 155 12.66 -15.33 4.67
N ILE A 156 13.91 -15.74 4.47
CA ILE A 156 14.41 -17.04 4.95
C ILE A 156 14.39 -17.14 6.47
N SER A 157 14.81 -16.09 7.19
CA SER A 157 14.78 -16.10 8.66
C SER A 157 13.35 -16.26 9.21
N THR A 158 12.37 -15.65 8.53
CA THR A 158 10.96 -15.72 8.91
C THR A 158 10.37 -17.10 8.59
N LEU A 159 10.67 -17.66 7.41
CA LEU A 159 10.27 -19.01 7.04
C LEU A 159 10.82 -20.07 8.00
N ARG A 160 12.08 -19.94 8.44
CA ARG A 160 12.66 -20.78 9.49
C ARG A 160 11.91 -20.69 10.81
N GLY A 161 11.46 -19.49 11.18
CA GLY A 161 10.67 -19.28 12.40
C GLY A 161 9.22 -19.73 12.29
N MET A 162 8.69 -19.82 11.06
CA MET A 162 7.34 -20.33 10.78
C MET A 162 7.30 -21.85 10.73
N ASP A 163 8.39 -22.49 10.29
CA ASP A 163 8.49 -23.92 10.03
C ASP A 163 7.31 -24.50 9.23
N PRO A 164 7.01 -23.94 8.04
CA PRO A 164 5.80 -24.30 7.32
C PRO A 164 5.94 -25.65 6.59
N ILE A 165 4.84 -26.40 6.57
CA ILE A 165 4.72 -27.71 5.90
C ILE A 165 4.09 -27.52 4.51
N ILE A 166 4.63 -28.18 3.49
CA ILE A 166 4.00 -28.29 2.17
C ILE A 166 3.11 -29.53 2.13
N GLN A 167 1.88 -29.37 1.64
CA GLN A 167 0.97 -30.47 1.36
C GLN A 167 0.93 -30.76 -0.14
N SER A 168 1.15 -32.02 -0.49
CA SER A 168 0.90 -32.51 -1.85
C SER A 168 -0.61 -32.55 -2.17
N PRO A 169 -1.00 -32.58 -3.46
CA PRO A 169 -2.40 -32.75 -3.86
C PRO A 169 -3.06 -34.03 -3.34
N THR A 170 -2.25 -35.02 -2.95
CA THR A 170 -2.69 -36.32 -2.39
C THR A 170 -2.71 -36.34 -0.87
N GLY A 171 -2.35 -35.24 -0.21
CA GLY A 171 -2.46 -35.06 1.25
C GLY A 171 -1.21 -35.46 2.05
N PHE A 172 -0.11 -35.87 1.39
CA PHE A 172 1.16 -36.07 2.08
C PHE A 172 1.83 -34.74 2.44
N GLU A 173 2.45 -34.72 3.61
CA GLU A 173 3.11 -33.56 4.21
C GLU A 173 4.63 -33.63 4.06
N PHE A 174 5.23 -32.51 3.63
CA PHE A 174 6.65 -32.38 3.37
C PHE A 174 7.22 -31.19 4.14
N ASP A 175 8.30 -31.44 4.86
CA ASP A 175 9.08 -30.40 5.52
C ASP A 175 10.07 -29.78 4.53
N ILE A 176 10.49 -28.54 4.76
CA ILE A 176 11.52 -27.89 3.94
C ILE A 176 12.72 -27.58 4.81
N ASN A 177 13.88 -28.07 4.40
CA ASN A 177 15.14 -27.68 5.01
C ASN A 177 15.57 -26.29 4.51
N TRP A 178 15.09 -25.25 5.17
CA TRP A 178 15.46 -23.85 4.87
C TRP A 178 16.93 -23.50 5.16
N GLU A 179 17.69 -24.38 5.79
CA GLU A 179 19.14 -24.21 5.96
C GLU A 179 19.91 -24.57 4.68
N SER A 180 19.32 -25.41 3.83
CA SER A 180 19.89 -25.82 2.54
C SER A 180 19.83 -24.73 1.45
N PHE A 181 19.03 -23.67 1.67
CA PHE A 181 18.91 -22.55 0.74
C PHE A 181 20.19 -21.69 0.73
N PRO A 182 20.54 -21.05 -0.41
CA PRO A 182 21.74 -20.23 -0.52
C PRO A 182 21.78 -19.13 0.54
N THR A 183 22.88 -19.07 1.30
CA THR A 183 23.12 -18.03 2.29
C THR A 183 24.18 -17.04 1.80
N ASN A 184 24.33 -15.91 2.49
CA ASN A 184 25.32 -14.84 2.24
C ASN A 184 25.00 -13.88 1.08
N LEU A 185 23.73 -13.65 0.78
CA LEU A 185 23.37 -12.53 -0.09
C LEU A 185 23.54 -11.20 0.65
N PRO A 186 24.00 -10.14 -0.05
CA PRO A 186 24.07 -8.80 0.52
C PRO A 186 22.72 -8.36 1.08
N GLU A 187 22.72 -7.58 2.16
CA GLU A 187 21.50 -7.12 2.85
C GLU A 187 20.57 -6.30 1.92
N TYR A 188 21.13 -5.68 0.88
CA TYR A 188 20.35 -4.93 -0.11
C TYR A 188 19.63 -5.80 -1.16
N TYR A 189 19.91 -7.12 -1.23
CA TYR A 189 19.22 -8.00 -2.16
C TYR A 189 17.77 -8.21 -1.72
N ARG A 190 16.84 -7.79 -2.56
CA ARG A 190 15.40 -7.79 -2.30
C ARG A 190 14.67 -8.62 -3.32
N VAL A 191 13.67 -9.34 -2.84
CA VAL A 191 12.77 -10.14 -3.66
C VAL A 191 11.55 -9.31 -3.95
N THR A 192 11.29 -9.05 -5.22
CA THR A 192 10.21 -8.18 -5.69
C THR A 192 8.87 -8.91 -5.78
N GLY A 193 7.78 -8.16 -5.61
CA GLY A 193 6.41 -8.61 -5.87
C GLY A 193 5.60 -8.91 -4.61
N PRO A 194 4.27 -8.99 -4.70
CA PRO A 194 3.43 -9.34 -3.55
C PRO A 194 3.59 -10.80 -3.13
N GLY A 195 3.95 -11.69 -4.06
CA GLY A 195 4.30 -13.07 -3.76
C GLY A 195 5.16 -13.71 -4.85
N ILE A 196 5.84 -14.79 -4.47
CA ILE A 196 6.79 -15.55 -5.29
C ILE A 196 6.69 -17.04 -4.93
N SER A 197 6.87 -17.96 -5.89
CA SER A 197 6.94 -19.39 -5.53
C SER A 197 8.25 -19.73 -4.84
N VAL A 198 8.28 -20.79 -4.03
CA VAL A 198 9.53 -21.25 -3.38
C VAL A 198 10.59 -21.59 -4.44
N LEU A 199 10.16 -22.20 -5.55
CA LEU A 199 11.06 -22.53 -6.66
C LEU A 199 11.60 -21.29 -7.37
N GLN A 200 10.76 -20.29 -7.65
CA GLN A 200 11.21 -19.06 -8.30
C GLN A 200 12.16 -18.27 -7.39
N LEU A 201 11.86 -18.21 -6.08
CA LEU A 201 12.75 -17.60 -5.09
C LEU A 201 14.14 -18.25 -5.11
N LEU A 202 14.17 -19.58 -5.16
CA LEU A 202 15.43 -20.33 -5.23
C LEU A 202 16.18 -20.07 -6.53
N GLN A 203 15.48 -20.03 -7.67
CA GLN A 203 16.06 -19.70 -8.97
C GLN A 203 16.68 -18.30 -8.99
N ASP A 204 15.92 -17.27 -8.59
CA ASP A 204 16.37 -15.87 -8.59
C ASP A 204 17.65 -15.69 -7.77
N VAL A 205 17.70 -16.35 -6.61
CA VAL A 205 18.83 -16.28 -5.68
C VAL A 205 20.05 -17.03 -6.21
N CYS A 206 19.85 -18.22 -6.80
CA CYS A 206 20.92 -18.98 -7.45
C CYS A 206 21.51 -18.20 -8.64
N ASP A 207 20.66 -17.60 -9.48
CA ASP A 207 21.10 -16.76 -10.60
C ASP A 207 21.91 -15.55 -10.13
N ALA A 208 21.43 -14.85 -9.08
CA ALA A 208 22.14 -13.71 -8.50
C ALA A 208 23.49 -14.08 -7.88
N THR A 209 23.64 -15.32 -7.40
CA THR A 209 24.87 -15.82 -6.75
C THR A 209 25.79 -16.61 -7.68
N GLY A 210 25.41 -16.80 -8.94
CA GLY A 210 26.18 -17.60 -9.89
C GLY A 210 26.22 -19.08 -9.53
N LYS A 211 25.10 -19.61 -9.02
CA LYS A 211 24.94 -21.02 -8.63
C LYS A 211 23.86 -21.67 -9.47
N GLU A 212 23.94 -22.98 -9.57
CA GLU A 212 22.84 -23.83 -10.01
C GLU A 212 22.38 -24.71 -8.84
N PHE A 213 21.19 -25.30 -8.91
CA PHE A 213 20.67 -26.12 -7.82
C PHE A 213 20.00 -27.40 -8.33
N TYR A 214 19.89 -28.37 -7.42
CA TYR A 214 19.07 -29.57 -7.58
C TYR A 214 18.29 -29.78 -6.28
N VAL A 215 17.13 -30.43 -6.39
CA VAL A 215 16.23 -30.68 -5.26
C VAL A 215 16.17 -32.17 -5.01
N TYR A 216 16.18 -32.59 -3.74
CA TYR A 216 16.10 -33.99 -3.37
C TYR A 216 15.35 -34.15 -2.03
N LEU A 217 14.90 -35.37 -1.75
CA LEU A 217 14.36 -35.71 -0.44
C LEU A 217 15.45 -36.26 0.48
N GLU A 218 15.56 -35.67 1.66
CA GLU A 218 16.41 -36.12 2.75
C GLU A 218 15.53 -36.79 3.82
N GLY A 219 15.83 -38.04 4.17
CA GLY A 219 14.98 -38.82 5.07
C GLY A 219 13.52 -38.93 4.57
N GLN A 220 12.58 -39.07 5.51
CA GLN A 220 11.11 -39.22 5.38
C GLN A 220 10.37 -38.43 4.29
N ASN A 221 10.56 -37.12 4.34
CA ASN A 221 9.66 -36.17 3.70
C ASN A 221 10.27 -34.76 3.70
N THR A 222 11.57 -34.62 4.03
CA THR A 222 12.22 -33.32 4.09
C THR A 222 12.81 -32.97 2.72
N ILE A 223 12.33 -31.87 2.14
CA ILE A 223 12.85 -31.31 0.90
C ILE A 223 14.12 -30.54 1.21
N SER A 224 15.23 -30.97 0.63
CA SER A 224 16.55 -30.32 0.73
C SER A 224 17.01 -29.84 -0.64
N VAL A 225 17.80 -28.77 -0.65
CA VAL A 225 18.36 -28.15 -1.85
C VAL A 225 19.87 -28.32 -1.86
N GLY A 226 20.39 -28.92 -2.93
CA GLY A 226 21.82 -28.91 -3.22
C GLY A 226 22.17 -27.76 -4.16
N THR A 227 23.33 -27.13 -3.97
CA THR A 227 23.81 -26.06 -4.86
C THR A 227 25.15 -26.43 -5.50
N ILE A 228 25.32 -26.01 -6.74
CA ILE A 228 26.53 -26.18 -7.55
C ILE A 228 27.04 -24.77 -7.85
N ASP A 229 28.26 -24.46 -7.44
CA ASP A 229 28.87 -23.16 -7.71
C ASP A 229 29.41 -23.12 -9.15
N LEU A 230 28.84 -22.26 -9.98
CA LEU A 230 29.26 -22.07 -11.38
C LEU A 230 30.43 -21.08 -11.50
N THR A 231 30.69 -20.28 -10.46
CA THR A 231 31.80 -19.30 -10.43
C THR A 231 33.14 -19.99 -10.19
N SER A 232 33.14 -21.07 -9.43
CA SER A 232 34.26 -22.01 -9.41
C SER A 232 34.16 -22.91 -10.63
N THR A 233 35.01 -22.70 -11.65
CA THR A 233 35.21 -23.74 -12.66
C THR A 233 35.51 -25.04 -11.92
N PRO A 234 34.71 -26.12 -12.10
CA PRO A 234 35.08 -27.39 -11.52
C PRO A 234 36.50 -27.69 -12.01
N SER A 235 37.44 -27.87 -11.07
CA SER A 235 38.83 -28.26 -11.40
C SER A 235 38.91 -29.59 -12.15
N LEU A 236 37.78 -30.29 -12.22
CA LEU A 236 37.53 -31.48 -12.98
C LEU A 236 37.31 -31.07 -14.44
N SER A 237 38.38 -31.11 -15.22
CA SER A 237 38.27 -31.23 -16.69
C SER A 237 37.24 -32.32 -17.03
N THR A 238 36.55 -32.23 -18.16
CA THR A 238 35.58 -33.24 -18.64
C THR A 238 36.11 -34.69 -18.51
N TYR A 239 37.43 -34.87 -18.60
CA TYR A 239 38.13 -36.13 -18.37
C TYR A 239 37.98 -36.71 -16.96
N ALA A 240 37.85 -35.89 -15.93
CA ALA A 240 37.75 -36.38 -14.56
C ALA A 240 36.34 -36.87 -14.20
N ILE A 241 35.30 -36.44 -14.92
CA ILE A 241 33.96 -37.08 -14.87
C ILE A 241 34.00 -38.44 -15.57
N MET A 242 34.76 -38.54 -16.67
CA MET A 242 35.01 -39.82 -17.34
C MET A 242 35.89 -40.76 -16.49
N ASP A 243 36.90 -40.25 -15.78
CA ASP A 243 37.77 -41.03 -14.89
C ASP A 243 37.09 -41.42 -13.58
N ALA A 244 36.09 -40.64 -13.11
CA ALA A 244 35.25 -41.00 -11.97
C ALA A 244 34.25 -42.11 -12.31
N PHE A 245 33.98 -42.36 -13.59
CA PHE A 245 33.16 -43.47 -14.04
C PHE A 245 33.96 -44.78 -13.95
N ASN A 246 33.81 -45.50 -12.84
CA ASN A 246 34.52 -46.76 -12.59
C ASN A 246 33.77 -48.01 -13.14
N GLY A 247 33.00 -47.85 -14.22
CA GLY A 247 32.18 -48.91 -14.84
C GLY A 247 32.52 -49.14 -16.32
N GLU A 248 32.00 -50.22 -16.92
CA GLU A 248 32.05 -50.41 -18.38
C GLU A 248 30.92 -49.64 -19.06
N ALA A 249 31.24 -48.51 -19.70
CA ALA A 249 30.29 -47.78 -20.54
C ALA A 249 30.28 -48.41 -21.94
N THR A 250 29.11 -48.82 -22.42
CA THR A 250 28.94 -49.34 -23.79
C THR A 250 28.82 -48.23 -24.84
N ASP A 251 28.40 -47.02 -24.43
CA ASP A 251 28.32 -45.83 -25.29
C ASP A 251 28.45 -44.54 -24.44
N ILE A 252 29.13 -43.52 -24.96
CA ILE A 252 29.31 -42.21 -24.31
C ILE A 252 29.13 -41.11 -25.36
N SER A 253 28.18 -40.20 -25.12
CA SER A 253 27.91 -39.05 -25.98
C SER A 253 27.90 -37.75 -25.17
N TYR A 254 28.45 -36.67 -25.72
CA TYR A 254 28.51 -35.33 -25.09
C TYR A 254 28.23 -34.21 -26.10
N GLY A 255 27.65 -33.10 -25.63
CA GLY A 255 27.34 -31.91 -26.43
C GLY A 255 27.21 -30.65 -25.58
N GLN A 256 27.30 -29.48 -26.20
CA GLN A 256 27.03 -28.17 -25.59
C GLN A 256 25.78 -27.55 -26.25
N GLU A 257 24.91 -26.93 -25.47
CA GLU A 257 23.83 -26.11 -26.00
C GLU A 257 23.86 -24.68 -25.43
N LEU A 258 23.29 -23.75 -26.21
CA LEU A 258 23.08 -22.36 -25.80
C LEU A 258 21.64 -22.23 -25.27
N ARG A 259 21.48 -21.97 -23.97
CA ARG A 259 20.16 -21.73 -23.36
C ARG A 259 19.69 -20.29 -23.55
N ASN A 260 18.41 -20.12 -23.88
CA ASN A 260 17.75 -18.82 -24.03
C ASN A 260 16.34 -18.94 -23.41
N GLU A 261 16.21 -18.65 -22.11
CA GLU A 261 14.96 -18.81 -21.38
C GLU A 261 14.31 -17.46 -21.05
N LYS A 262 12.97 -17.42 -21.10
CA LYS A 262 12.14 -16.30 -20.64
C LYS A 262 11.09 -16.85 -19.68
N THR A 263 10.96 -16.24 -18.51
CA THR A 263 9.90 -16.53 -17.53
C THR A 263 9.32 -15.22 -17.03
N ARG A 264 7.98 -15.09 -17.04
CA ARG A 264 7.22 -14.18 -16.16
C ARG A 264 5.81 -14.71 -15.98
N THR A 265 5.40 -14.88 -14.73
CA THR A 265 4.00 -14.92 -14.31
C THR A 265 3.73 -13.66 -13.50
N LEU A 266 2.65 -12.95 -13.82
CA LEU A 266 2.20 -11.75 -13.12
C LEU A 266 0.96 -12.10 -12.30
N ILE A 267 1.00 -11.81 -11.01
CA ILE A 267 -0.18 -11.81 -10.14
C ILE A 267 -0.64 -10.36 -10.04
N PHE A 268 -1.90 -10.10 -10.40
CA PHE A 268 -2.54 -8.80 -10.22
C PHE A 268 -3.45 -8.88 -8.99
N GLY A 269 -3.12 -8.10 -7.96
CA GLY A 269 -4.00 -7.78 -6.84
C GLY A 269 -3.97 -6.27 -6.63
N GLU A 270 -5.12 -5.65 -6.40
CA GLU A 270 -5.19 -4.24 -6.01
C GLU A 270 -4.77 -4.08 -4.54
N GLN A 271 -4.38 -2.88 -4.13
CA GLN A 271 -4.16 -2.56 -2.73
C GLN A 271 -5.47 -2.70 -1.94
N GLN A 272 -5.38 -3.09 -0.66
CA GLN A 272 -6.56 -3.15 0.19
C GLN A 272 -7.14 -1.75 0.38
N HIS A 273 -8.39 -1.56 -0.03
CA HIS A 273 -9.15 -0.34 0.25
C HIS A 273 -10.17 -0.61 1.36
N TYR A 274 -10.28 0.32 2.30
CA TYR A 274 -11.36 0.31 3.28
C TYR A 274 -11.94 1.72 3.40
N LEU A 275 -13.25 1.81 3.60
CA LEU A 275 -13.94 3.08 3.76
C LEU A 275 -13.85 3.54 5.21
N THR A 276 -13.50 4.80 5.41
CA THR A 276 -13.48 5.43 6.73
C THR A 276 -14.57 6.48 6.81
N TYR A 277 -15.31 6.47 7.91
CA TYR A 277 -16.32 7.49 8.22
C TYR A 277 -15.71 8.53 9.17
N VAL A 278 -15.98 9.80 8.89
CA VAL A 278 -15.60 10.90 9.78
C VAL A 278 -16.82 11.74 10.10
N ASP A 279 -17.08 11.90 11.39
CA ASP A 279 -18.26 12.57 11.94
C ASP A 279 -18.15 14.11 11.86
N SER A 280 -16.94 14.63 11.63
CA SER A 280 -16.69 16.07 11.58
C SER A 280 -15.55 16.40 10.62
N PHE A 281 -15.70 17.52 9.94
CA PHE A 281 -14.67 18.10 9.09
C PHE A 281 -14.67 19.61 9.28
N GLU A 282 -13.53 20.22 9.04
CA GLU A 282 -13.29 21.65 9.20
C GLU A 282 -12.96 22.26 7.84
N PHE A 283 -13.21 23.57 7.68
CA PHE A 283 -12.74 24.28 6.50
C PHE A 283 -11.21 24.30 6.47
N TYR A 284 -10.63 24.10 5.30
CA TYR A 284 -9.17 24.07 5.13
C TYR A 284 -8.71 25.23 4.26
N PHE A 285 -7.79 26.05 4.79
CA PHE A 285 -7.28 27.27 4.14
C PHE A 285 -5.79 27.19 3.79
N GLY A 286 -5.33 25.99 3.43
CA GLY A 286 -3.92 25.71 3.16
C GLY A 286 -3.11 25.46 4.44
N GLU A 287 -1.80 25.53 4.32
CA GLU A 287 -0.86 25.33 5.42
C GLU A 287 -0.03 26.59 5.67
N ASP A 288 0.42 26.76 6.91
CA ASP A 288 1.41 27.75 7.30
C ASP A 288 2.59 27.08 8.00
N LEU A 289 3.79 27.62 7.79
CA LEU A 289 4.99 27.19 8.50
C LEU A 289 5.00 27.81 9.92
N VAL A 290 4.82 27.00 10.95
CA VAL A 290 4.89 27.39 12.36
C VAL A 290 6.08 26.68 13.02
N GLY A 291 7.17 27.41 13.25
CA GLY A 291 8.47 26.82 13.55
C GLY A 291 9.00 26.09 12.32
N ASP A 292 9.38 24.82 12.46
CA ASP A 292 9.87 23.97 11.37
C ASP A 292 8.81 22.99 10.84
N LYS A 293 7.52 23.27 11.11
CA LYS A 293 6.40 22.38 10.74
C LYS A 293 5.32 23.13 9.98
N PHE A 294 4.87 22.53 8.89
CA PHE A 294 3.64 22.96 8.22
C PHE A 294 2.44 22.55 9.07
N VAL A 295 1.57 23.52 9.35
CA VAL A 295 0.36 23.34 10.16
C VAL A 295 -0.83 23.74 9.29
N PRO A 296 -1.88 22.89 9.21
CA PRO A 296 -3.07 23.23 8.44
C PRO A 296 -3.81 24.41 9.08
N ILE A 297 -4.37 25.26 8.24
CA ILE A 297 -5.08 26.46 8.66
C ILE A 297 -6.57 26.13 8.68
N VAL A 298 -7.10 26.08 9.89
CA VAL A 298 -8.50 25.76 10.17
C VAL A 298 -9.14 26.90 10.97
N PRO A 299 -10.47 27.03 10.95
CA PRO A 299 -11.20 27.91 11.84
C PRO A 299 -10.80 27.71 13.32
N PHE A 300 -10.37 28.78 13.99
CA PHE A 300 -9.97 28.69 15.42
C PHE A 300 -10.95 29.38 16.37
N LYS A 301 -11.82 30.24 15.83
CA LYS A 301 -12.86 30.97 16.58
C LYS A 301 -14.13 30.98 15.75
N ARG A 302 -15.28 30.83 16.42
CA ARG A 302 -16.62 30.85 15.79
C ARG A 302 -17.55 31.76 16.60
N ASN A 303 -18.41 32.51 15.93
CA ASN A 303 -19.49 33.28 16.56
C ASN A 303 -20.73 33.31 15.64
N LYS A 304 -21.73 34.12 15.97
CA LYS A 304 -22.98 34.25 15.19
C LYS A 304 -22.78 34.80 13.77
N SER A 305 -21.67 35.48 13.51
CA SER A 305 -21.34 36.12 12.23
C SER A 305 -20.39 35.28 11.37
N GLY A 306 -19.95 34.12 11.85
CA GLY A 306 -19.09 33.21 11.10
C GLY A 306 -17.91 32.69 11.90
N PHE A 307 -16.78 32.47 11.23
CA PHE A 307 -15.53 32.01 11.86
C PHE A 307 -14.33 32.91 11.55
N TRP A 308 -13.20 32.65 12.23
CA TRP A 308 -11.92 33.30 12.01
C TRP A 308 -10.83 32.27 11.73
N ILE A 309 -9.91 32.65 10.86
CA ILE A 309 -8.67 31.91 10.57
C ILE A 309 -7.46 32.75 10.94
N LYS A 310 -6.34 32.09 11.20
CA LYS A 310 -5.02 32.71 11.38
C LYS A 310 -4.14 32.38 10.19
N LYS A 311 -3.75 33.39 9.41
CA LYS A 311 -2.97 33.21 8.19
C LYS A 311 -1.73 34.10 8.20
N LYS A 312 -0.58 33.53 7.86
CA LYS A 312 0.63 34.27 7.55
C LYS A 312 0.57 34.80 6.11
N ILE A 313 1.18 35.97 5.91
CA ILE A 313 1.08 36.73 4.66
C ILE A 313 2.45 37.01 4.05
N ASP A 314 3.45 36.15 4.28
CA ASP A 314 4.82 36.35 3.79
C ASP A 314 4.86 36.64 2.28
N GLN A 315 4.15 35.83 1.49
CA GLN A 315 4.08 36.01 0.03
C GLN A 315 3.42 37.34 -0.36
N LEU A 316 2.29 37.69 0.26
CA LEU A 316 1.62 38.97 0.01
C LEU A 316 2.55 40.14 0.36
N ASN A 317 3.16 40.13 1.56
CA ASN A 317 4.03 41.20 2.03
C ASN A 317 5.20 41.49 1.09
N THR A 318 5.81 40.46 0.47
CA THR A 318 6.89 40.67 -0.50
C THR A 318 6.45 41.42 -1.76
N GLY A 319 5.15 41.38 -2.09
CA GLY A 319 4.59 42.05 -3.25
C GLY A 319 4.06 43.47 -2.99
N LEU A 320 4.00 43.93 -1.74
CA LEU A 320 3.45 45.24 -1.37
C LEU A 320 4.52 46.34 -1.47
N PHE A 321 4.12 47.52 -1.94
CA PHE A 321 4.94 48.73 -1.88
C PHE A 321 5.11 49.23 -0.44
N LYS A 322 4.08 49.10 0.38
CA LYS A 322 4.09 49.38 1.82
C LYS A 322 3.76 48.09 2.60
N PRO A 323 4.74 47.19 2.82
CA PRO A 323 4.49 45.93 3.51
C PRO A 323 3.94 46.15 4.93
N PHE A 324 3.20 45.18 5.44
CA PHE A 324 2.75 45.20 6.83
C PHE A 324 3.94 45.07 7.81
N PRO A 325 3.81 45.53 9.06
CA PRO A 325 4.92 45.49 10.03
C PRO A 325 5.41 44.07 10.39
N THR A 326 4.55 43.06 10.27
CA THR A 326 4.89 41.65 10.49
C THR A 326 4.26 40.78 9.40
N ASN A 327 4.70 39.52 9.29
CA ASN A 327 4.08 38.55 8.36
C ASN A 327 2.89 37.80 9.00
N GLY A 328 2.40 38.26 10.16
CA GLY A 328 1.31 37.61 10.89
C GLY A 328 1.79 36.64 11.99
N PRO A 329 0.95 35.68 12.42
CA PRO A 329 -0.35 35.33 11.83
C PRO A 329 -1.40 36.45 12.04
N TYR A 330 -2.13 36.79 10.98
CA TYR A 330 -3.24 37.74 11.03
C TYR A 330 -4.58 37.01 11.12
N GLU A 331 -5.51 37.60 11.88
CA GLU A 331 -6.88 37.11 12.03
C GLU A 331 -7.75 37.65 10.89
N ILE A 332 -8.24 36.74 10.06
CA ILE A 332 -9.13 37.02 8.93
C ILE A 332 -10.49 36.40 9.25
N SER A 333 -11.55 37.20 9.20
CA SER A 333 -12.91 36.73 9.44
C SER A 333 -13.52 36.14 8.16
N GLU A 334 -14.45 35.20 8.31
CA GLU A 334 -15.24 34.66 7.21
C GLU A 334 -15.95 35.78 6.42
N LEU A 335 -16.40 36.82 7.12
CA LEU A 335 -17.04 37.96 6.48
C LEU A 335 -16.06 38.74 5.59
N ASP A 336 -14.77 38.79 5.90
CA ASP A 336 -13.76 39.39 5.01
C ASP A 336 -13.65 38.61 3.70
N LEU A 337 -13.70 37.27 3.78
CA LEU A 337 -13.68 36.38 2.60
C LEU A 337 -14.96 36.55 1.75
N ARG A 338 -16.14 36.55 2.39
CA ARG A 338 -17.43 36.74 1.70
C ARG A 338 -17.53 38.10 1.03
N VAL A 339 -17.06 39.16 1.70
CA VAL A 339 -17.10 40.50 1.14
C VAL A 339 -16.04 40.65 0.02
N ALA A 340 -14.86 40.03 0.13
CA ALA A 340 -13.90 39.96 -0.96
C ALA A 340 -14.49 39.29 -2.21
N LEU A 341 -15.22 38.17 -2.05
CA LEU A 341 -15.98 37.51 -3.12
C LEU A 341 -17.06 38.41 -3.74
N SER A 342 -17.66 39.31 -2.95
CA SER A 342 -18.70 40.22 -3.44
C SER A 342 -18.18 41.34 -4.34
N GLY A 343 -16.88 41.66 -4.26
CA GLY A 343 -16.23 42.69 -5.06
C GLY A 343 -15.29 43.59 -4.26
N TYR A 344 -14.35 44.23 -4.98
CA TYR A 344 -13.30 45.06 -4.42
C TYR A 344 -13.85 46.24 -3.59
N GLU A 345 -14.84 46.97 -4.08
CA GLU A 345 -15.38 48.17 -3.41
C GLU A 345 -16.03 47.85 -2.06
N ASN A 346 -16.83 46.79 -2.00
CA ASN A 346 -17.46 46.32 -0.76
C ASN A 346 -16.40 45.89 0.25
N TRP A 347 -15.39 45.17 -0.23
CA TRP A 347 -14.28 44.73 0.61
C TRP A 347 -13.47 45.89 1.14
N GLN A 348 -13.12 46.85 0.28
CA GLN A 348 -12.36 48.04 0.65
C GLN A 348 -13.10 48.83 1.74
N THR A 349 -14.41 49.03 1.56
CA THR A 349 -15.26 49.73 2.55
C THR A 349 -15.19 49.03 3.91
N ARG A 350 -15.29 47.70 3.93
CA ARG A 350 -15.19 46.90 5.15
C ARG A 350 -13.79 46.91 5.77
N ALA A 351 -12.75 46.74 4.96
CA ALA A 351 -11.37 46.69 5.44
C ALA A 351 -10.96 48.00 6.12
N LEU A 352 -11.48 49.12 5.62
CA LEU A 352 -11.22 50.47 6.13
C LEU A 352 -12.22 50.94 7.21
N ASP A 353 -13.26 50.17 7.53
CA ASP A 353 -14.21 50.49 8.58
C ASP A 353 -13.61 50.28 9.98
N ASP A 354 -13.68 51.32 10.82
CA ASP A 354 -13.13 51.30 12.18
C ASP A 354 -13.86 50.32 13.10
N GLY A 355 -15.12 50.01 12.81
CA GLY A 355 -15.94 49.06 13.55
C GLY A 355 -15.66 47.59 13.24
N THR A 356 -14.83 47.29 12.22
CA THR A 356 -14.57 45.92 11.79
C THR A 356 -13.43 45.28 12.59
N ASP A 357 -13.76 44.18 13.28
CA ASP A 357 -12.83 43.33 14.05
C ASP A 357 -11.79 42.61 13.17
N GLY A 358 -10.76 42.04 13.84
CA GLY A 358 -9.71 41.22 13.22
C GLY A 358 -8.39 41.96 13.03
N THR A 359 -7.28 41.30 13.39
CA THR A 359 -5.95 41.92 13.32
C THR A 359 -5.51 42.24 11.89
N PHE A 360 -6.06 41.54 10.88
CA PHE A 360 -5.77 41.84 9.48
C PHE A 360 -6.32 43.21 9.06
N ASN A 361 -7.62 43.46 9.29
CA ASN A 361 -8.24 44.73 8.95
C ASN A 361 -7.67 45.89 9.79
N GLN A 362 -7.33 45.64 11.06
CA GLN A 362 -6.61 46.62 11.89
C GLN A 362 -5.25 47.00 11.28
N ALA A 363 -4.49 46.02 10.78
CA ALA A 363 -3.22 46.27 10.12
C ALA A 363 -3.41 47.05 8.80
N ILE A 364 -4.46 46.77 8.03
CA ILE A 364 -4.81 47.54 6.82
C ILE A 364 -5.08 49.00 7.20
N ARG A 365 -5.93 49.25 8.20
CA ARG A 365 -6.24 50.62 8.65
C ARG A 365 -5.00 51.35 9.14
N ALA A 366 -4.17 50.72 9.96
CA ALA A 366 -2.95 51.32 10.47
C ALA A 366 -1.94 51.66 9.35
N ASN A 367 -1.86 50.83 8.32
CA ASN A 367 -0.87 50.99 7.26
C ASN A 367 -1.36 51.89 6.10
N TYR A 368 -2.67 51.99 5.86
CA TYR A 368 -3.27 52.68 4.72
C TYR A 368 -4.25 53.79 5.11
N THR A 369 -4.01 54.47 6.24
CA THR A 369 -4.82 55.63 6.71
C THR A 369 -4.97 56.74 5.66
N GLU A 370 -3.98 56.91 4.80
CA GLU A 370 -3.99 57.89 3.72
C GLU A 370 -5.05 57.59 2.65
N CYS A 371 -5.38 56.33 2.39
CA CYS A 371 -6.36 55.96 1.36
C CYS A 371 -7.77 56.43 1.68
N VAL A 372 -8.17 56.35 2.96
CA VAL A 372 -9.48 56.82 3.44
C VAL A 372 -9.66 58.31 3.13
N ASN A 373 -8.63 59.09 3.41
CA ASN A 373 -8.64 60.54 3.21
C ASN A 373 -8.41 60.94 1.74
N GLN A 374 -7.57 60.22 1.00
CA GLN A 374 -7.20 60.58 -0.38
C GLN A 374 -8.33 60.37 -1.37
N LEU A 375 -9.21 59.38 -1.20
CA LEU A 375 -10.37 59.23 -2.08
C LEU A 375 -11.36 60.37 -1.88
N GLN A 376 -11.68 60.69 -0.63
CA GLN A 376 -12.55 61.81 -0.27
C GLN A 376 -11.93 63.16 -0.70
N ASN A 377 -10.63 63.35 -0.47
CA ASN A 377 -9.91 64.56 -0.87
C ASN A 377 -9.74 64.67 -2.37
N ARG A 378 -9.53 63.59 -3.14
CA ARG A 378 -9.51 63.66 -4.60
C ARG A 378 -10.88 63.98 -5.16
N ILE A 379 -11.95 63.37 -4.66
CA ILE A 379 -13.31 63.76 -5.04
C ILE A 379 -13.51 65.24 -4.72
N LYS A 380 -13.13 65.69 -3.53
CA LYS A 380 -13.24 67.09 -3.12
C LYS A 380 -12.40 68.03 -4.00
N GLU A 381 -11.13 67.74 -4.27
CA GLU A 381 -10.25 68.50 -5.16
C GLU A 381 -10.80 68.55 -6.60
N PHE A 382 -11.30 67.43 -7.12
CA PHE A 382 -11.94 67.39 -8.43
C PHE A 382 -13.25 68.18 -8.48
N THR A 383 -13.98 68.29 -7.37
CA THR A 383 -15.25 69.04 -7.29
C THR A 383 -15.04 70.53 -6.98
N GLU A 384 -14.03 70.88 -6.18
CA GLU A 384 -13.81 72.24 -5.63
C GLU A 384 -12.77 73.06 -6.39
N ASN A 385 -11.77 72.45 -7.04
CA ASN A 385 -10.68 73.19 -7.67
C ASN A 385 -11.09 73.75 -9.05
N LYS A 386 -11.89 74.82 -9.07
CA LYS A 386 -12.54 75.37 -10.28
C LYS A 386 -11.61 76.10 -11.24
N ASP A 387 -10.43 76.53 -10.81
CA ASP A 387 -9.75 77.64 -11.49
C ASP A 387 -8.53 77.27 -12.36
N ASN A 388 -7.99 76.03 -12.30
CA ASN A 388 -6.69 75.71 -12.94
C ASN A 388 -6.70 74.59 -14.00
N LEU A 389 -7.85 74.00 -14.35
CA LEU A 389 -7.95 72.94 -15.37
C LEU A 389 -8.97 73.29 -16.44
N HIS A 390 -8.52 73.32 -17.70
CA HIS A 390 -9.37 73.60 -18.85
C HIS A 390 -10.58 72.62 -18.86
N PRO A 391 -11.83 73.10 -18.96
CA PRO A 391 -13.04 72.30 -18.73
C PRO A 391 -13.10 70.98 -19.53
N LYS A 392 -12.59 70.99 -20.76
CA LYS A 392 -12.52 69.81 -21.64
C LYS A 392 -11.56 68.72 -21.13
N ASN A 393 -10.43 69.09 -20.54
CA ASN A 393 -9.47 68.13 -19.99
C ASN A 393 -9.96 67.56 -18.65
N ARG A 394 -10.74 68.36 -17.90
CA ARG A 394 -11.39 67.91 -16.67
C ARG A 394 -12.47 66.87 -16.94
N GLN A 395 -13.33 67.14 -17.92
CA GLN A 395 -14.37 66.20 -18.33
C GLN A 395 -13.76 64.94 -18.95
N LYS A 396 -12.71 65.05 -19.77
CA LYS A 396 -12.01 63.89 -20.31
C LYS A 396 -11.28 63.08 -19.24
N ALA A 397 -10.57 63.70 -18.31
CA ALA A 397 -9.91 62.97 -17.21
C ALA A 397 -10.93 62.31 -16.26
N LEU A 398 -12.07 62.96 -15.99
CA LEU A 398 -13.17 62.33 -15.24
C LEU A 398 -13.79 61.20 -16.04
N VAL A 399 -14.03 61.39 -17.33
CA VAL A 399 -14.60 60.34 -18.19
C VAL A 399 -13.63 59.17 -18.32
N ASP A 400 -12.34 59.40 -18.54
CA ASP A 400 -11.33 58.35 -18.64
C ASP A 400 -11.15 57.61 -17.29
N LEU A 401 -11.27 58.31 -16.15
CA LEU A 401 -11.24 57.71 -14.81
C LEU A 401 -12.51 56.88 -14.50
N PHE A 402 -13.68 57.29 -15.00
CA PHE A 402 -14.96 56.62 -14.73
C PHE A 402 -15.33 55.54 -15.75
N TRP A 403 -14.86 55.63 -17.01
CA TRP A 403 -15.32 54.79 -18.11
C TRP A 403 -14.30 53.77 -18.62
N ASP A 404 -12.98 53.97 -18.41
CA ASP A 404 -11.98 52.97 -18.80
C ASP A 404 -10.79 52.91 -17.81
N PRO A 405 -10.99 52.27 -16.64
CA PRO A 405 -9.94 52.11 -15.63
C PRO A 405 -8.77 51.22 -16.08
N SER A 406 -8.83 50.61 -17.27
CA SER A 406 -7.83 49.66 -17.79
C SER A 406 -6.76 50.30 -18.69
N LEU A 407 -6.85 51.61 -18.97
CA LEU A 407 -5.84 52.29 -19.78
C LEU A 407 -4.46 52.28 -19.07
N PRO A 408 -3.36 51.89 -19.76
CA PRO A 408 -2.02 51.80 -19.16
C PRO A 408 -1.54 53.09 -18.46
N GLY A 409 -2.02 54.26 -18.91
CA GLY A 409 -1.71 55.55 -18.29
C GLY A 409 -2.40 55.78 -16.94
N VAL A 410 -3.58 55.18 -16.72
CA VAL A 410 -4.32 55.26 -15.46
C VAL A 410 -3.66 54.38 -14.41
N GLU A 411 -3.18 53.19 -14.81
CA GLU A 411 -2.49 52.25 -13.94
C GLU A 411 -1.15 52.81 -13.43
N LEU A 412 -0.38 53.49 -14.29
CA LEU A 412 0.85 54.20 -13.89
C LEU A 412 0.59 55.39 -12.95
N ALA A 413 -0.62 55.95 -12.95
CA ALA A 413 -1.02 57.06 -12.11
C ALA A 413 -1.74 56.63 -10.81
N LYS A 414 -2.00 55.32 -10.62
CA LYS A 414 -2.60 54.81 -9.38
C LYS A 414 -1.64 55.05 -8.21
N PRO A 415 -2.09 55.71 -7.13
CA PRO A 415 -1.35 55.76 -5.87
C PRO A 415 -0.91 54.36 -5.44
N LYS A 416 0.37 54.19 -5.10
CA LYS A 416 0.91 52.90 -4.62
C LYS A 416 0.07 52.25 -3.51
N PRO A 417 -0.47 53.00 -2.53
CA PRO A 417 -1.40 52.45 -1.55
C PRO A 417 -2.66 51.77 -2.13
N LEU A 418 -3.21 52.29 -3.24
CA LEU A 418 -4.36 51.65 -3.90
C LEU A 418 -3.96 50.36 -4.61
N ILE A 419 -2.77 50.31 -5.22
CA ILE A 419 -2.24 49.08 -5.83
C ILE A 419 -2.00 48.01 -4.75
N ASP A 420 -1.52 48.41 -3.58
CA ASP A 420 -1.36 47.51 -2.45
C ASP A 420 -2.71 46.97 -1.95
N LEU A 421 -3.75 47.81 -1.83
CA LEU A 421 -5.09 47.37 -1.48
C LEU A 421 -5.70 46.42 -2.51
N GLU A 422 -5.48 46.64 -3.81
CA GLU A 422 -5.88 45.72 -4.87
C GLU A 422 -5.21 44.35 -4.71
N LYS A 423 -3.90 44.31 -4.42
CA LYS A 423 -3.17 43.05 -4.14
C LYS A 423 -3.65 42.34 -2.86
N ILE A 424 -3.97 43.11 -1.82
CA ILE A 424 -4.52 42.55 -0.57
C ILE A 424 -5.91 41.95 -0.82
N HIS A 425 -6.75 42.63 -1.60
CA HIS A 425 -8.05 42.08 -2.03
C HIS A 425 -7.87 40.81 -2.84
N GLU A 426 -6.98 40.83 -3.84
CA GLU A 426 -6.70 39.67 -4.69
C GLU A 426 -6.22 38.47 -3.86
N PHE A 427 -5.38 38.70 -2.84
CA PHE A 427 -4.98 37.66 -1.89
C PHE A 427 -6.18 37.05 -1.14
N LEU A 428 -7.06 37.88 -0.59
CA LEU A 428 -8.26 37.39 0.10
C LEU A 428 -9.26 36.72 -0.85
N LEU A 429 -9.38 37.25 -2.07
CA LEU A 429 -10.23 36.68 -3.11
C LEU A 429 -9.72 35.29 -3.48
N ASN A 430 -8.42 35.14 -3.75
CA ASN A 430 -7.78 33.85 -4.04
C ASN A 430 -7.96 32.88 -2.87
N LEU A 431 -7.75 33.35 -1.64
CA LEU A 431 -7.98 32.54 -0.43
C LEU A 431 -9.44 32.08 -0.33
N ALA A 432 -10.41 32.94 -0.65
CA ALA A 432 -11.81 32.60 -0.64
C ALA A 432 -12.17 31.63 -1.78
N THR A 433 -11.81 31.94 -3.03
CA THR A 433 -12.18 31.13 -4.21
C THR A 433 -11.54 29.75 -4.20
N THR A 434 -10.32 29.62 -3.66
CA THR A 434 -9.61 28.33 -3.63
C THR A 434 -10.10 27.43 -2.50
N TYR A 435 -10.45 28.00 -1.35
CA TYR A 435 -10.64 27.22 -0.13
C TYR A 435 -12.04 27.31 0.47
N TYR A 436 -12.65 28.50 0.47
CA TYR A 436 -13.89 28.76 1.20
C TYR A 436 -15.07 27.99 0.57
N GLY A 437 -15.60 27.01 1.31
CA GLY A 437 -16.68 26.14 0.82
C GLY A 437 -16.25 25.08 -0.19
N VAL A 438 -14.96 25.01 -0.51
CA VAL A 438 -14.41 24.12 -1.55
C VAL A 438 -13.54 23.04 -0.94
N GLN A 439 -12.68 23.40 0.02
CA GLN A 439 -11.74 22.47 0.64
C GLN A 439 -12.03 22.27 2.13
N PHE A 440 -11.94 21.02 2.54
CA PHE A 440 -12.20 20.59 3.91
C PHE A 440 -11.07 19.68 4.37
N ILE A 441 -10.82 19.69 5.68
CA ILE A 441 -9.89 18.78 6.34
C ILE A 441 -10.65 17.99 7.39
N ALA A 442 -10.44 16.69 7.38
CA ALA A 442 -11.07 15.75 8.30
C ALA A 442 -9.99 15.05 9.13
N LYS A 443 -10.21 14.94 10.44
CA LYS A 443 -9.32 14.17 11.29
C LYS A 443 -9.74 12.70 11.22
N LEU A 444 -8.89 11.87 10.61
CA LEU A 444 -9.11 10.44 10.59
C LEU A 444 -9.09 9.88 12.02
N LYS A 445 -10.07 9.05 12.36
CA LYS A 445 -10.13 8.32 13.64
C LYS A 445 -9.20 7.10 13.67
N GLN A 446 -8.47 6.85 12.59
CA GLN A 446 -7.55 5.75 12.48
C GLN A 446 -6.16 6.12 12.99
N LYS A 447 -5.52 5.17 13.66
CA LYS A 447 -4.12 5.26 14.02
C LYS A 447 -3.28 4.93 12.79
N ILE A 448 -2.72 5.96 12.16
CA ILE A 448 -1.77 5.79 11.05
C ILE A 448 -0.36 5.74 11.64
N CYS A 449 0.34 4.63 11.43
CA CYS A 449 1.74 4.55 11.82
C CYS A 449 2.62 5.08 10.67
N VAL A 450 3.75 5.68 11.05
CA VAL A 450 4.72 6.21 10.10
C VAL A 450 6.05 5.53 10.38
N HIS A 451 6.61 4.90 9.35
CA HIS A 451 7.96 4.39 9.35
C HIS A 451 8.83 5.29 8.46
N LEU A 452 10.00 5.69 8.97
CA LEU A 452 11.02 6.35 8.15
C LEU A 452 11.80 5.25 7.43
N GLY A 453 11.25 4.76 6.33
CA GLY A 453 11.82 3.65 5.56
C GLY A 453 12.42 4.15 4.26
N GLY A 454 13.60 3.64 3.91
CA GLY A 454 14.28 3.96 2.65
C GLY A 454 15.77 4.24 2.87
N GLU A 455 16.59 3.98 1.85
CA GLU A 455 18.06 4.16 1.88
C GLU A 455 18.48 5.59 2.29
N ASN A 456 17.58 6.56 2.16
CA ASN A 456 17.85 7.97 2.43
C ASN A 456 17.22 8.52 3.72
N PHE A 457 16.53 7.70 4.55
CA PHE A 457 15.85 8.12 5.79
C PHE A 457 14.83 9.28 5.68
N GLN A 458 14.55 9.77 4.48
CA GLN A 458 13.66 10.91 4.23
C GLN A 458 12.26 10.48 3.81
N GLU A 459 12.12 9.28 3.27
CA GLU A 459 10.83 8.77 2.82
C GLU A 459 10.02 8.28 4.02
N LYS A 460 8.79 8.81 4.13
CA LYS A 460 7.83 8.41 5.14
C LYS A 460 6.89 7.40 4.52
N ILE A 461 6.96 6.17 4.99
CA ILE A 461 6.04 5.10 4.63
C ILE A 461 4.93 5.09 5.69
N PHE A 462 3.69 5.27 5.24
CA PHE A 462 2.51 5.26 6.10
C PHE A 462 1.87 3.87 6.05
N THR A 463 1.30 3.41 7.17
CA THR A 463 0.49 2.18 7.17
C THR A 463 -0.69 2.28 6.22
N ASP A 464 -1.25 3.48 6.12
CA ASP A 464 -2.46 3.77 5.39
C ASP A 464 -2.31 5.12 4.70
N ILE A 465 -2.67 5.17 3.41
CA ILE A 465 -2.60 6.39 2.60
C ILE A 465 -4.02 6.73 2.18
N PRO A 466 -4.55 7.91 2.55
CA PRO A 466 -5.86 8.35 2.08
C PRO A 466 -5.88 8.40 0.55
N THR A 467 -6.88 7.76 -0.07
CA THR A 467 -7.05 7.70 -1.52
C THR A 467 -8.43 8.17 -1.94
N GLY A 468 -8.50 8.81 -3.11
CA GLY A 468 -9.76 9.19 -3.76
C GLY A 468 -10.33 8.09 -4.65
N ALA A 469 -9.73 6.90 -4.68
CA ALA A 469 -10.14 5.79 -5.54
C ALA A 469 -11.52 5.19 -5.19
N GLY A 470 -12.07 5.56 -4.03
CA GLY A 470 -13.30 5.02 -3.50
C GLY A 470 -13.13 3.64 -2.85
N GLY A 471 -14.23 3.05 -2.41
CA GLY A 471 -14.22 1.73 -1.78
C GLY A 471 -15.42 0.88 -2.18
N TRP A 472 -15.24 -0.43 -2.17
CA TRP A 472 -16.30 -1.38 -2.45
C TRP A 472 -17.25 -1.48 -1.25
N VAL A 473 -18.55 -1.49 -1.53
CA VAL A 473 -19.61 -1.67 -0.53
C VAL A 473 -20.60 -2.68 -1.08
N ASP A 474 -20.89 -3.69 -0.26
CA ASP A 474 -21.92 -4.69 -0.56
C ASP A 474 -23.27 -4.00 -0.74
N GLY A 475 -24.02 -4.38 -1.77
CA GLY A 475 -25.16 -3.62 -2.31
C GLY A 475 -26.30 -3.29 -1.33
N ASP A 476 -26.37 -3.97 -0.19
CA ASP A 476 -27.43 -3.81 0.80
C ASP A 476 -27.03 -2.96 2.02
N VAL A 477 -25.78 -2.48 2.10
CA VAL A 477 -25.30 -1.72 3.27
C VAL A 477 -25.56 -0.23 3.08
N PRO A 478 -26.47 0.40 3.86
CA PRO A 478 -26.68 1.84 3.79
C PRO A 478 -25.45 2.58 4.31
N ILE A 479 -25.00 3.61 3.58
CA ILE A 479 -23.84 4.43 3.92
C ILE A 479 -24.32 5.85 4.26
N MET A 480 -24.04 6.30 5.48
CA MET A 480 -24.48 7.62 5.99
C MET A 480 -26.00 7.85 5.81
N GLY A 481 -26.80 6.80 5.96
CA GLY A 481 -28.27 6.86 5.82
C GLY A 481 -28.78 6.83 4.37
N LEU A 482 -27.90 6.69 3.37
CA LEU A 482 -28.28 6.48 1.98
C LEU A 482 -28.24 4.99 1.63
N SER A 483 -29.32 4.49 1.03
CA SER A 483 -29.41 3.16 0.41
C SER A 483 -29.47 3.27 -1.11
N GLU A 484 -29.52 2.15 -1.82
CA GLU A 484 -29.90 2.18 -3.23
C GLU A 484 -31.38 2.61 -3.38
N PRO A 485 -31.73 3.43 -4.40
CA PRO A 485 -30.90 3.85 -5.54
C PRO A 485 -30.06 5.13 -5.31
N GLU A 486 -30.22 5.86 -4.21
CA GLU A 486 -29.55 7.15 -3.98
C GLU A 486 -28.03 7.00 -3.93
N LEU A 487 -27.56 5.88 -3.37
CA LEU A 487 -26.14 5.57 -3.24
C LEU A 487 -25.44 5.40 -4.60
N SER A 488 -26.15 4.94 -5.63
CA SER A 488 -25.62 4.78 -6.99
C SER A 488 -25.06 6.07 -7.59
N PHE A 489 -25.54 7.25 -7.18
CA PHE A 489 -25.04 8.54 -7.65
C PHE A 489 -23.58 8.79 -7.26
N PHE A 490 -23.12 8.16 -6.17
CA PHE A 490 -21.76 8.30 -5.67
C PHE A 490 -20.83 7.17 -6.11
N ARG A 491 -21.34 6.20 -6.89
CA ARG A 491 -20.53 5.12 -7.44
C ARG A 491 -19.75 5.59 -8.67
N SER A 492 -18.48 5.22 -8.77
CA SER A 492 -17.72 5.27 -10.01
C SER A 492 -18.17 4.17 -10.98
N ASP A 493 -17.67 4.23 -12.21
CA ASP A 493 -17.97 3.24 -13.27
C ASP A 493 -17.58 1.80 -12.90
N ASP A 494 -16.62 1.64 -11.99
CA ASP A 494 -16.22 0.36 -11.41
C ASP A 494 -16.95 0.01 -10.12
N PHE A 495 -18.10 0.65 -9.83
CA PHE A 495 -18.97 0.40 -8.66
C PHE A 495 -18.39 0.76 -7.28
N ARG A 496 -17.16 1.29 -7.19
CA ARG A 496 -16.63 1.83 -5.92
C ARG A 496 -17.38 3.10 -5.53
N ILE A 497 -17.62 3.29 -4.25
CA ILE A 497 -18.24 4.50 -3.72
C ILE A 497 -17.15 5.54 -3.50
N ASN A 498 -17.28 6.68 -4.18
CA ASN A 498 -16.38 7.83 -4.03
C ASN A 498 -16.63 8.55 -2.70
N SER A 499 -15.71 9.42 -2.29
CA SER A 499 -15.88 10.24 -1.10
C SER A 499 -17.04 11.24 -1.27
N PHE A 500 -17.98 11.23 -0.34
CA PHE A 500 -19.06 12.22 -0.25
C PHE A 500 -19.30 12.64 1.20
N ALA A 501 -19.94 13.79 1.38
CA ALA A 501 -20.31 14.31 2.69
C ALA A 501 -21.80 14.62 2.71
N THR A 502 -22.45 14.33 3.84
CA THR A 502 -23.84 14.72 4.09
C THR A 502 -23.85 15.98 4.94
N PHE A 503 -24.66 16.95 4.52
CA PHE A 503 -24.86 18.19 5.27
C PHE A 503 -26.27 18.15 5.86
N THR A 504 -26.38 18.32 7.17
CA THR A 504 -27.68 18.53 7.82
C THR A 504 -28.12 19.97 7.57
N LEU A 505 -29.30 20.14 6.96
CA LEU A 505 -29.89 21.46 6.70
C LEU A 505 -30.51 22.08 7.95
N ASP A 506 -30.70 21.28 8.99
CA ASP A 506 -31.19 21.75 10.27
C ASP A 506 -30.10 22.61 10.91
N GLY A 507 -30.24 23.93 10.78
CA GLY A 507 -29.36 24.93 11.39
C GLY A 507 -29.34 24.93 12.93
N GLN A 508 -29.68 23.81 13.56
CA GLN A 508 -29.36 23.56 14.95
C GLN A 508 -27.85 23.36 15.03
N VAL A 509 -27.16 24.39 15.51
CA VAL A 509 -25.79 24.27 16.01
C VAL A 509 -25.85 23.19 17.08
N GLU A 510 -25.44 21.96 16.76
CA GLU A 510 -25.12 20.99 17.81
C GLU A 510 -24.15 21.70 18.74
N ASN A 511 -24.51 21.80 20.02
CA ASN A 511 -23.67 22.40 21.04
C ASN A 511 -22.30 21.74 20.91
N ALA A 512 -21.31 22.48 20.40
CA ALA A 512 -19.99 21.96 20.13
C ALA A 512 -19.51 21.17 21.37
N PRO A 513 -19.07 19.91 21.21
CA PRO A 513 -18.66 19.10 22.35
C PRO A 513 -17.59 19.87 23.12
N GLY A 514 -17.90 20.13 24.40
CA GLY A 514 -17.24 21.02 25.34
C GLY A 514 -15.86 21.55 24.94
N SER A 515 -15.78 22.85 24.67
CA SER A 515 -14.52 23.58 24.81
C SER A 515 -13.94 23.26 26.21
N PRO A 516 -12.65 22.85 26.34
CA PRO A 516 -12.05 22.56 27.63
C PRO A 516 -12.21 23.77 28.56
N GLY A 517 -12.76 23.51 29.74
CA GLY A 517 -13.26 24.50 30.68
C GLY A 517 -12.23 25.58 31.05
N GLY A 518 -12.67 26.83 31.00
CA GLY A 518 -12.11 27.87 31.85
C GLY A 518 -12.67 27.69 33.26
N ASP A 519 -11.76 27.60 34.22
CA ASP A 519 -12.06 27.51 35.65
C ASP A 519 -12.93 28.70 36.09
N GLY A 520 -14.07 28.40 36.72
CA GLY A 520 -14.99 29.39 37.27
C GLY A 520 -15.87 28.76 38.36
N GLU A 521 -15.71 29.27 39.57
CA GLU A 521 -16.16 28.75 40.85
C GLU A 521 -17.68 28.61 41.05
N GLU A 522 -18.01 27.59 41.84
CA GLU A 522 -19.10 27.42 42.82
C GLU A 522 -20.47 28.11 42.65
N GLY A 523 -21.52 27.27 42.70
CA GLY A 523 -22.71 27.58 43.49
C GLY A 523 -24.02 27.03 42.95
N GLY A 524 -24.59 26.02 43.63
CA GLY A 524 -26.05 25.84 43.64
C GLY A 524 -26.59 24.45 43.33
N SER A 525 -26.80 23.69 44.41
CA SER A 525 -27.71 22.54 44.55
C SER A 525 -29.03 22.64 43.77
N GLY A 526 -29.40 21.55 43.06
CA GLY A 526 -30.75 21.37 42.52
C GLY A 526 -31.00 19.99 41.92
N ASN A 527 -31.55 19.11 42.73
CA ASN A 527 -31.94 17.73 42.46
C ASN A 527 -33.22 17.63 41.60
N SER A 528 -33.21 16.87 40.50
CA SER A 528 -34.39 16.09 40.03
C SER A 528 -34.01 15.24 38.82
N GLY A 529 -34.16 13.92 38.94
CA GLY A 529 -33.95 12.98 37.86
C GLY A 529 -35.10 12.90 36.86
N SER A 530 -34.79 12.32 35.70
CA SER A 530 -35.72 11.52 34.92
C SER A 530 -34.93 10.69 33.92
N ASP A 531 -35.02 9.37 34.11
CA ASP A 531 -34.78 8.35 33.10
C ASP A 531 -35.51 8.67 31.79
N SER A 532 -34.86 8.46 30.65
CA SER A 532 -35.54 8.07 29.42
C SER A 532 -34.69 7.07 28.65
N SER A 533 -35.14 5.83 28.75
CA SER A 533 -34.68 4.64 28.05
C SER A 533 -35.10 4.65 26.58
N TYR A 534 -34.25 4.03 25.77
CA TYR A 534 -34.48 3.43 24.46
C TYR A 534 -35.93 2.99 24.17
N GLY A 535 -36.40 3.32 22.95
CA GLY A 535 -37.60 2.75 22.35
C GLY A 535 -37.37 2.46 20.87
N GLN A 536 -36.91 1.24 20.56
CA GLN A 536 -37.04 0.63 19.23
C GLN A 536 -38.50 0.22 19.03
N SER A 537 -39.10 0.61 17.89
CA SER A 537 -40.38 0.05 17.43
C SER A 537 -40.17 -0.70 16.13
N SER A 538 -40.05 -2.02 16.24
CA SER A 538 -40.17 -2.98 15.15
C SER A 538 -41.65 -3.28 14.89
N SER A 539 -42.17 -2.95 13.71
CA SER A 539 -43.47 -3.47 13.24
C SER A 539 -43.24 -4.64 12.29
N SER A 540 -43.50 -5.84 12.79
CA SER A 540 -43.66 -7.07 12.03
C SER A 540 -44.98 -7.04 11.27
N PHE A 541 -44.95 -7.24 9.95
CA PHE A 541 -46.11 -7.69 9.18
C PHE A 541 -45.87 -9.12 8.69
N GLY A 542 -46.68 -10.03 9.22
CA GLY A 542 -46.78 -11.41 8.79
C GLY A 542 -47.61 -11.55 7.52
N SER A 543 -47.27 -12.59 6.78
CA SER A 543 -47.89 -13.17 5.59
C SER A 543 -49.39 -13.46 5.74
N ASP A 544 -50.13 -13.28 4.63
CA ASP A 544 -51.19 -14.21 4.19
C ASP A 544 -51.55 -13.93 2.72
N THR A 545 -50.97 -14.74 1.81
CA THR A 545 -51.49 -15.36 0.58
C THR A 545 -50.38 -15.63 -0.44
#